data_AF-A0A318UQ24-F1
#
_entry.id   AF-A0A318UQ24-F1
#
_cell.length_a   1.000
_cell.length_b   1.000
_cell.length_c   1.000
_cell.angle_alpha   90.00
_cell.angle_beta   90.00
_cell.angle_gamma   90.00
#
_symmetry.space_group_name_H-M   'P 1'
#
loop_
_entity.id
_entity.type
_entity.pdbx_description
1 polymer ?
#
loop_
_entity_poly.entity_id
_entity_poly.type
_entity_poly.pdbx_seq_one_letter_code
_entity_poly.pdbx_strand_id
1 'polypeptide(L)'
;MNSLFLGDETPDYNHEVLQKFKQFKHPGRQLTEEERLIFFVQTIRSDPFDPDQDRLDLYYREKLLRLKEIFDLQLKLFGNLELPAKGLSVWVRLLKARNFSTCIPGLKDLGVYNPSKNCAFDQKKVVTRMRLGFGQTTLDTYQLVFLILKEHFKINSA
;
A
#
# COMPACT_ATOMS: atom_id res chain seq x y z
N MET A 1 -19.31 6.94 -1.57
CA MET A 1 -18.54 7.01 -0.30
C MET A 1 -17.21 7.68 -0.61
N ASN A 2 -16.82 8.75 0.10
CA ASN A 2 -15.55 9.44 -0.16
C ASN A 2 -14.43 8.70 0.56
N SER A 3 -13.50 8.10 -0.19
CA SER A 3 -12.39 7.31 0.35
C SER A 3 -11.08 7.81 -0.22
N LEU A 4 -10.04 7.76 0.61
CA LEU A 4 -8.70 8.18 0.24
C LEU A 4 -7.81 6.95 -0.01
N PHE A 5 -7.13 6.89 -1.14
CA PHE A 5 -6.21 5.82 -1.50
C PHE A 5 -4.78 6.35 -1.45
N LEU A 6 -3.93 5.70 -0.65
CA LEU A 6 -2.53 6.06 -0.44
C LEU A 6 -1.64 4.87 -0.76
N GLY A 7 -0.50 5.11 -1.39
CA GLY A 7 0.50 4.11 -1.73
C GLY A 7 0.16 3.28 -2.96
N ASP A 8 0.91 2.18 -3.13
CA ASP A 8 0.72 1.23 -4.23
C ASP A 8 0.44 -0.20 -3.78
N GLU A 9 -0.48 -0.84 -4.49
CA GLU A 9 -0.85 -2.25 -4.34
C GLU A 9 0.00 -3.14 -5.27
N THR A 10 0.91 -2.55 -6.06
CA THR A 10 1.90 -3.27 -6.85
C THR A 10 2.92 -3.97 -5.94
N PRO A 11 3.39 -5.18 -6.28
CA PRO A 11 4.45 -5.85 -5.53
C PRO A 11 5.75 -5.02 -5.46
N ASP A 12 6.53 -5.21 -4.39
CA ASP A 12 7.90 -4.71 -4.31
C ASP A 12 8.80 -5.51 -5.26
N TYR A 13 8.90 -5.04 -6.50
CA TYR A 13 9.74 -5.67 -7.51
C TYR A 13 11.25 -5.66 -7.19
N ASN A 14 11.68 -5.09 -6.08
CA ASN A 14 13.06 -5.21 -5.59
C ASN A 14 13.28 -6.45 -4.71
N HIS A 15 12.22 -7.15 -4.29
CA HIS A 15 12.33 -8.39 -3.53
C HIS A 15 13.10 -9.47 -4.32
N GLU A 16 13.98 -10.22 -3.63
CA GLU A 16 14.87 -11.21 -4.26
C GLU A 16 14.13 -12.22 -5.16
N VAL A 17 13.01 -12.76 -4.67
CA VAL A 17 12.16 -13.69 -5.43
C VAL A 17 11.68 -13.04 -6.72
N LEU A 18 11.11 -11.82 -6.65
CA LEU A 18 10.57 -11.12 -7.83
C LEU A 18 11.68 -10.73 -8.82
N GLN A 19 12.89 -10.46 -8.33
CA GLN A 19 14.06 -10.20 -9.16
C GLN A 19 14.51 -11.45 -9.94
N LYS A 20 14.40 -12.67 -9.37
CA LYS A 20 14.66 -13.92 -10.12
C LYS A 20 13.76 -14.00 -11.36
N PHE A 21 12.51 -13.57 -11.25
CA PHE A 21 11.56 -13.58 -12.37
C PHE A 21 11.80 -12.46 -13.39
N LYS A 22 12.40 -11.32 -12.99
CA LYS A 22 12.83 -10.29 -13.96
C LYS A 22 13.94 -10.77 -14.89
N GLN A 23 14.70 -11.79 -14.49
CA GLN A 23 15.78 -12.36 -15.31
C GLN A 23 15.27 -13.30 -16.40
N PHE A 24 14.00 -13.71 -16.37
CA PHE A 24 13.39 -14.48 -17.44
C PHE A 24 13.28 -13.62 -18.71
N LYS A 25 14.23 -13.82 -19.62
CA LYS A 25 14.17 -13.32 -20.99
C LYS A 25 13.43 -14.34 -21.83
N HIS A 26 12.34 -13.92 -22.47
CA HIS A 26 11.77 -14.72 -23.55
C HIS A 26 12.78 -14.75 -24.70
N PRO A 27 13.10 -15.92 -25.29
CA PRO A 27 13.99 -15.96 -26.46
C PRO A 27 13.36 -15.12 -27.58
N GLY A 28 14.05 -14.05 -27.99
CA GLY A 28 13.66 -13.18 -29.11
C GLY A 28 13.18 -11.76 -28.76
N ARG A 29 12.79 -11.45 -27.51
CA ARG A 29 12.49 -10.06 -27.09
C ARG A 29 12.46 -9.86 -25.58
N GLN A 30 12.65 -8.61 -25.14
CA GLN A 30 12.34 -8.23 -23.75
C GLN A 30 10.83 -8.26 -23.53
N LEU A 31 10.39 -8.86 -22.42
CA LEU A 31 9.00 -8.81 -21.97
C LEU A 31 8.70 -7.44 -21.35
N THR A 32 7.52 -6.91 -21.65
CA THR A 32 6.94 -5.76 -20.96
C THR A 32 6.62 -6.08 -19.50
N GLU A 33 6.37 -5.06 -18.67
CA GLU A 33 6.11 -5.24 -17.24
C GLU A 33 4.84 -6.07 -16.97
N GLU A 34 3.79 -5.89 -17.77
CA GLU A 34 2.55 -6.69 -17.70
C GLU A 34 2.77 -8.15 -18.12
N GLU A 35 3.53 -8.39 -19.20
CA GLU A 35 3.83 -9.76 -19.65
C GLU A 35 4.67 -10.53 -18.62
N ARG A 36 5.60 -9.85 -17.93
CA ARG A 36 6.35 -10.45 -16.82
C ARG A 36 5.42 -10.83 -15.66
N LEU A 37 4.40 -10.00 -15.40
CA LEU A 37 3.42 -10.25 -14.36
C LEU A 37 2.57 -11.49 -14.68
N ILE A 38 2.11 -11.63 -15.93
CA ILE A 38 1.34 -12.79 -16.39
C ILE A 38 2.20 -14.06 -16.29
N PHE A 39 3.45 -14.00 -16.75
CA PHE A 39 4.38 -15.13 -16.68
C PHE A 39 4.63 -15.58 -15.24
N PHE A 40 4.95 -14.63 -14.36
CA PHE A 40 5.14 -14.87 -12.92
C PHE A 40 3.93 -15.56 -12.27
N VAL A 41 2.72 -15.04 -12.52
CA VAL A 41 1.48 -15.61 -11.97
C VAL A 41 1.24 -17.03 -12.50
N GLN A 42 1.60 -17.32 -13.75
CA GLN A 42 1.48 -18.65 -14.33
C GLN A 42 2.51 -19.64 -13.76
N THR A 43 3.76 -19.20 -13.54
CA THR A 43 4.83 -20.04 -13.00
C THR A 43 4.59 -20.41 -11.53
N ILE A 44 4.27 -19.42 -10.69
CA ILE A 44 4.03 -19.65 -9.25
C ILE A 44 2.81 -20.54 -8.99
N ARG A 45 1.76 -20.45 -9.80
CA ARG A 45 0.53 -21.23 -9.58
C ARG A 45 0.65 -22.70 -9.97
N SER A 46 1.76 -23.11 -10.60
CA SER A 46 1.92 -24.47 -11.12
C SER A 46 2.48 -25.47 -10.11
N ASP A 47 3.06 -25.00 -8.98
CA ASP A 47 3.57 -25.86 -7.92
C ASP A 47 2.94 -25.50 -6.55
N PRO A 48 2.14 -26.37 -5.92
CA PRO A 48 1.53 -26.13 -4.61
C PRO A 48 2.53 -26.07 -3.45
N PHE A 49 3.81 -26.39 -3.68
CA PHE A 49 4.91 -26.27 -2.71
C PHE A 49 6.02 -25.34 -3.21
N ASP A 50 5.67 -24.19 -3.79
CA ASP A 50 6.67 -23.22 -4.23
C ASP A 50 7.27 -22.45 -3.02
N PRO A 51 8.53 -22.72 -2.60
CA PRO A 51 9.17 -22.02 -1.50
C PRO A 51 9.35 -20.52 -1.78
N ASP A 52 9.36 -20.10 -3.05
CA ASP A 52 9.44 -18.69 -3.42
C ASP A 52 8.11 -17.96 -3.15
N GLN A 53 6.97 -18.64 -3.26
CA GLN A 53 5.65 -18.11 -2.87
C GLN A 53 5.55 -17.98 -1.34
N ASP A 54 5.99 -18.98 -0.58
CA ASP A 54 6.02 -18.94 0.89
C ASP A 54 6.90 -17.78 1.40
N ARG A 55 8.04 -17.54 0.76
CA ARG A 55 8.92 -16.39 1.07
C ARG A 55 8.23 -15.06 0.84
N LEU A 56 7.52 -14.90 -0.28
CA LEU A 56 6.79 -13.68 -0.57
C LEU A 56 5.63 -13.44 0.40
N ASP A 57 4.88 -14.50 0.72
CA ASP A 57 3.79 -14.42 1.68
C ASP A 57 4.31 -14.07 3.08
N LEU A 58 5.43 -14.64 3.51
CA LEU A 58 6.10 -14.27 4.75
C LEU A 58 6.57 -12.81 4.73
N TYR A 59 7.26 -12.38 3.67
CA TYR A 59 7.75 -11.01 3.53
C TYR A 59 6.62 -9.97 3.64
N TYR A 60 5.53 -10.14 2.89
CA TYR A 60 4.41 -9.20 2.94
C TYR A 60 3.64 -9.27 4.25
N ARG A 61 3.58 -10.44 4.90
CA ARG A 61 2.98 -10.58 6.23
C ARG A 61 3.79 -9.83 7.28
N GLU A 62 5.11 -9.96 7.28
CA GLU A 62 5.99 -9.21 8.18
C GLU A 62 5.88 -7.71 7.94
N LYS A 63 5.93 -7.30 6.67
CA LYS A 63 5.76 -5.89 6.27
C LYS A 63 4.42 -5.33 6.75
N LEU A 64 3.33 -6.08 6.62
CA LEU A 64 2.01 -5.70 7.11
C LEU A 64 1.96 -5.56 8.63
N LEU A 65 2.60 -6.47 9.38
CA LEU A 65 2.68 -6.39 10.85
C LEU A 65 3.46 -5.16 11.29
N ARG A 66 4.60 -4.87 10.65
CA ARG A 66 5.38 -3.65 10.92
C ARG A 66 4.61 -2.38 10.56
N LEU A 67 3.91 -2.37 9.43
CA LEU A 67 3.03 -1.25 9.06
C LEU A 67 1.98 -1.01 10.14
N LYS A 68 1.39 -2.08 10.69
CA LYS A 68 0.45 -1.99 11.81
C LYS A 68 1.10 -1.43 13.07
N GLU A 69 2.32 -1.84 13.43
CA GLU A 69 3.04 -1.28 14.58
C GLU A 69 3.23 0.24 14.44
N ILE A 70 3.69 0.70 13.28
CA ILE A 70 3.90 2.13 13.00
C ILE A 70 2.55 2.88 13.03
N PHE A 71 1.50 2.28 12.44
CA PHE A 71 0.15 2.84 12.50
C PHE A 71 -0.33 2.96 13.95
N ASP A 72 -0.18 1.91 14.75
CA ASP A 72 -0.67 1.89 16.12
C ASP A 72 0.04 2.95 16.99
N LEU A 73 1.34 3.16 16.77
CA LEU A 73 2.13 4.18 17.46
C LEU A 73 1.68 5.62 17.13
N GLN A 74 1.24 5.88 15.90
CA GLN A 74 0.96 7.24 15.44
C GLN A 74 -0.53 7.58 15.38
N LEU A 75 -1.37 6.60 15.00
CA LEU A 75 -2.73 6.84 14.53
C LEU A 75 -3.82 6.00 15.20
N LYS A 76 -3.50 5.09 16.14
CA LYS A 76 -4.50 4.22 16.81
C LYS A 76 -5.66 4.98 17.47
N LEU A 77 -5.41 6.19 17.94
CA LEU A 77 -6.44 7.05 18.55
C LEU A 77 -7.43 7.64 17.53
N PHE A 78 -7.11 7.57 16.23
CA PHE A 78 -7.91 8.18 15.16
C PHE A 78 -8.61 7.15 14.27
N GLY A 79 -8.20 5.89 14.30
CA GLY A 79 -8.75 4.84 13.46
C GLY A 79 -8.21 3.46 13.78
N ASN A 80 -8.77 2.47 13.09
CA ASN A 80 -8.38 1.08 13.18
C ASN A 80 -7.90 0.59 11.81
N LEU A 81 -6.75 -0.08 11.80
CA LEU A 81 -6.22 -0.74 10.62
C LEU A 81 -6.82 -2.15 10.54
N GLU A 82 -7.60 -2.40 9.49
CA GLU A 82 -8.27 -3.67 9.20
C GLU A 82 -7.28 -4.59 8.45
N LEU A 83 -6.70 -5.56 9.17
CA LEU A 83 -5.73 -6.50 8.60
C LEU A 83 -6.43 -7.42 7.57
N PRO A 84 -6.00 -7.41 6.30
CA PRO A 84 -6.57 -8.28 5.29
C PRO A 84 -6.08 -9.73 5.48
N ALA A 85 -6.87 -10.70 5.02
CA ALA A 85 -6.43 -12.09 4.95
C ALA A 85 -5.39 -12.32 3.83
N LYS A 86 -5.49 -11.56 2.73
CA LYS A 86 -4.61 -11.61 1.55
C LYS A 86 -4.54 -10.24 0.86
N GLY A 87 -3.51 -10.03 0.05
CA GLY A 87 -3.34 -8.87 -0.83
C GLY A 87 -2.35 -7.84 -0.29
N LEU A 88 -2.11 -6.79 -1.09
CA LEU A 88 -1.09 -5.77 -0.86
C LEU A 88 -1.68 -4.41 -0.46
N SER A 89 -2.89 -4.43 0.10
CA SER A 89 -3.59 -3.23 0.57
C SER A 89 -4.36 -3.50 1.86
N VAL A 90 -4.44 -2.50 2.74
CA VAL A 90 -5.25 -2.58 3.96
C VAL A 90 -6.26 -1.44 3.98
N TRP A 91 -7.39 -1.66 4.66
CA TRP A 91 -8.31 -0.58 4.96
C TRP A 91 -8.03 0.00 6.33
N VAL A 92 -8.13 1.32 6.45
CA VAL A 92 -8.16 2.03 7.72
C VAL A 92 -9.54 2.62 7.89
N ARG A 93 -10.24 2.22 8.95
CA ARG A 93 -11.51 2.81 9.34
C ARG A 93 -11.25 3.94 10.33
N LEU A 94 -11.65 5.15 9.99
CA LEU A 94 -11.52 6.30 10.88
C LEU A 94 -12.63 6.28 11.93
N LEU A 95 -12.31 6.64 13.17
CA LEU A 95 -13.30 6.74 14.26
C LEU A 95 -14.25 7.92 14.08
N LYS A 96 -13.77 8.99 13.42
CA LYS A 96 -14.54 10.17 13.03
C LYS A 96 -14.28 10.47 11.56
N ALA A 97 -15.31 10.92 10.84
CA ALA A 97 -15.14 11.37 9.46
C ALA A 97 -14.25 12.63 9.43
N ARG A 98 -13.29 12.70 8.49
CA ARG A 98 -12.32 13.81 8.43
C ARG A 98 -12.13 14.33 7.01
N ASN A 99 -11.93 15.64 6.87
CA ASN A 99 -11.46 16.23 5.61
C ASN A 99 -9.93 16.08 5.53
N PHE A 100 -9.37 15.89 4.34
CA PHE A 100 -7.93 15.66 4.10
C PHE A 100 -7.26 16.75 3.26
N SER A 101 -7.99 17.77 2.82
CA SER A 101 -7.54 18.78 1.84
C SER A 101 -6.18 19.39 2.16
N THR A 102 -5.93 19.74 3.43
CA THR A 102 -4.70 20.40 3.87
C THR A 102 -3.48 19.48 3.93
N CYS A 103 -3.65 18.16 3.98
CA CYS A 103 -2.54 17.21 4.00
C CYS A 103 -2.25 16.56 2.64
N ILE A 104 -3.13 16.70 1.65
CA ILE A 104 -2.91 16.15 0.29
C ILE A 104 -1.58 16.59 -0.34
N PRO A 105 -1.14 17.87 -0.25
CA PRO A 105 0.15 18.27 -0.82
C PRO A 105 1.32 17.47 -0.25
N GLY A 106 1.43 17.34 1.08
CA GLY A 106 2.50 16.57 1.71
C GLY A 106 2.45 15.08 1.38
N LEU A 107 1.25 14.50 1.22
CA LEU A 107 1.09 13.11 0.78
C LEU A 107 1.50 12.91 -0.69
N LYS A 108 1.34 13.94 -1.53
CA LYS A 108 1.81 13.94 -2.92
C LYS A 108 3.33 14.04 -3.00
N ASP A 109 3.95 14.87 -2.16
CA ASP A 109 5.41 15.03 -2.12
C ASP A 109 6.11 13.73 -1.69
N LEU A 110 5.48 12.95 -0.80
CA LEU A 110 5.94 11.60 -0.44
C LEU A 110 5.65 10.53 -1.51
N GLY A 111 5.04 10.90 -2.63
CA GLY A 111 4.74 9.98 -3.73
C GLY A 111 3.63 8.96 -3.44
N VAL A 112 2.90 9.09 -2.32
CA VAL A 112 1.84 8.13 -1.96
C VAL A 112 0.45 8.53 -2.45
N TYR A 113 0.24 9.79 -2.81
CA TYR A 113 -1.03 10.26 -3.36
C TYR A 113 -0.98 10.35 -4.89
N ASN A 114 -1.81 9.55 -5.56
CA ASN A 114 -1.97 9.59 -7.01
C ASN A 114 -3.41 10.01 -7.37
N PRO A 115 -3.62 11.12 -8.13
CA PRO A 115 -4.94 11.56 -8.56
C PRO A 115 -5.72 10.50 -9.36
N SER A 116 -5.05 9.70 -10.19
CA SER A 116 -5.70 8.66 -11.01
C SER A 116 -6.29 7.55 -10.14
N LYS A 117 -5.64 7.20 -9.02
CA LYS A 117 -6.19 6.25 -8.03
C LYS A 117 -7.27 6.86 -7.13
N ASN A 118 -7.36 8.19 -7.13
CA ASN A 118 -8.28 8.98 -6.31
C ASN A 118 -9.29 9.75 -7.19
N CYS A 119 -9.67 9.21 -8.35
CA CYS A 119 -10.53 9.92 -9.31
C CYS A 119 -11.91 10.29 -8.76
N ALA A 120 -12.45 9.48 -7.84
CA ALA A 120 -13.72 9.70 -7.17
C ALA A 120 -13.58 10.44 -5.82
N PHE A 121 -12.36 10.79 -5.42
CA PHE A 121 -12.10 11.49 -4.17
C PHE A 121 -12.40 12.98 -4.32
N ASP A 122 -13.29 13.48 -3.48
CA ASP A 122 -13.65 14.89 -3.40
C ASP A 122 -13.00 15.51 -2.16
N GLN A 123 -12.05 16.42 -2.35
CA GLN A 123 -11.31 17.09 -1.28
C GLN A 123 -12.21 17.97 -0.39
N LYS A 124 -13.42 18.33 -0.84
CA LYS A 124 -14.37 19.10 -0.03
C LYS A 124 -15.20 18.21 0.89
N LYS A 125 -15.24 16.89 0.67
CA LYS A 125 -16.03 15.94 1.45
C LYS A 125 -15.19 15.26 2.52
N VAL A 126 -15.85 14.89 3.62
CA VAL A 126 -15.24 14.08 4.67
C VAL A 126 -15.05 12.63 4.21
N VAL A 127 -13.99 12.01 4.69
CA VAL A 127 -13.60 10.62 4.46
C VAL A 127 -13.83 9.84 5.74
N THR A 128 -14.36 8.62 5.61
CA THR A 128 -14.54 7.68 6.74
C THR A 128 -13.61 6.49 6.66
N ARG A 129 -13.01 6.23 5.50
CA ARG A 129 -12.08 5.12 5.27
C ARG A 129 -10.94 5.52 4.33
N MET A 130 -9.75 5.01 4.62
CA MET A 130 -8.57 5.13 3.77
C MET A 130 -8.11 3.74 3.34
N ARG A 131 -7.59 3.59 2.13
CA ARG A 131 -6.92 2.37 1.66
C ARG A 131 -5.42 2.64 1.57
N LEU A 132 -4.61 1.78 2.17
CA LEU A 132 -3.15 1.89 2.15
C LEU A 132 -2.57 0.73 1.34
N GLY A 133 -1.99 1.01 0.18
CA GLY A 133 -1.22 0.06 -0.62
C GLY A 133 0.20 -0.06 -0.08
N PHE A 134 0.59 -1.25 0.37
CA PHE A 134 1.87 -1.50 1.04
C PHE A 134 2.80 -2.43 0.27
N GLY A 135 2.45 -2.77 -0.98
CA GLY A 135 3.28 -3.61 -1.83
C GLY A 135 4.62 -2.94 -2.11
N GLN A 136 4.64 -1.91 -2.95
CA GLN A 136 5.87 -1.17 -3.30
C GLN A 136 6.23 -0.09 -2.28
N THR A 137 5.25 0.54 -1.63
CA THR A 137 5.49 1.61 -0.66
C THR A 137 6.34 1.11 0.52
N THR A 138 7.36 1.87 0.92
CA THR A 138 8.25 1.50 2.03
C THR A 138 7.62 1.83 3.39
N LEU A 139 8.10 1.16 4.44
CA LEU A 139 7.68 1.44 5.82
C LEU A 139 8.14 2.82 6.29
N ASP A 140 9.32 3.28 5.87
CA ASP A 140 9.83 4.62 6.17
C ASP A 140 8.93 5.71 5.59
N THR A 141 8.47 5.53 4.35
CA THR A 141 7.49 6.43 3.73
C THR A 141 6.20 6.43 4.54
N TYR A 142 5.71 5.26 4.98
CA TYR A 142 4.51 5.19 5.81
C TYR A 142 4.66 5.85 7.18
N GLN A 143 5.86 5.79 7.78
CA GLN A 143 6.14 6.52 9.02
C GLN A 143 5.96 8.03 8.83
N LEU A 144 6.49 8.59 7.74
CA LEU A 144 6.31 10.02 7.41
C LEU A 144 4.85 10.35 7.09
N VAL A 145 4.17 9.51 6.32
CA VAL A 145 2.73 9.66 6.02
C VAL A 145 1.93 9.71 7.31
N PHE A 146 2.16 8.79 8.24
CA PHE A 146 1.41 8.75 9.49
C PHE A 146 1.70 9.92 10.42
N LEU A 147 2.92 10.47 10.39
CA LEU A 147 3.22 11.73 11.08
C LEU A 147 2.44 12.91 10.48
N ILE A 148 2.41 13.06 9.16
CA ILE A 148 1.60 14.09 8.47
C ILE A 148 0.12 13.95 8.86
N LEU A 149 -0.42 12.73 8.79
CA LEU A 149 -1.81 12.48 9.15
C LEU A 149 -2.10 12.77 10.62
N LYS A 150 -1.18 12.42 11.53
CA LYS A 150 -1.32 12.67 12.97
C LYS A 150 -1.41 14.16 13.27
N GLU A 151 -0.50 14.96 12.72
CA GLU A 151 -0.53 16.43 12.93
C GLU A 151 -1.78 17.05 12.31
N HIS A 152 -2.15 16.61 11.10
CA HIS A 152 -3.40 17.02 10.46
C HIS A 152 -4.64 16.70 11.30
N PHE A 153 -4.69 15.52 11.93
CA PHE A 153 -5.82 15.11 12.76
C PHE A 153 -5.88 15.84 14.10
N LYS A 154 -4.75 16.26 14.68
CA LYS A 154 -4.73 17.09 15.89
C LYS A 154 -5.36 18.46 15.64
N ILE A 155 -4.97 19.13 14.55
CA ILE A 155 -5.46 20.48 14.20
C ILE A 155 -6.98 20.48 14.02
N ASN A 156 -7.53 19.41 13.44
CA ASN A 156 -8.96 19.28 13.14
C ASN A 156 -9.74 18.47 14.18
N SER A 157 -9.25 18.41 15.43
CA SER A 157 -9.97 17.80 16.57
C SER A 157 -10.29 18.80 17.68
N ALA A 158 -9.87 20.06 17.53
CA ALA A 158 -10.30 21.20 18.33
C ALA A 158 -11.57 21.81 17.72
#